data_AF-A0A963PKQ2-F1
#
_entry.id   AF-A0A963PKQ2-F1
#
_cell.length_a   1.000
_cell.length_b   1.000
_cell.length_c   1.000
_cell.angle_alpha   90.00
_cell.angle_beta   90.00
_cell.angle_gamma   90.00
#
_symmetry.space_group_name_H-M   'P 1'
#
loop_
_entity.id
_entity.type
_entity.pdbx_description
1 polymer ?
#
loop_
_entity_poly.entity_id
_entity_poly.type
_entity_poly.pdbx_seq_one_letter_code
_entity_poly.pdbx_strand_id
1 'polypeptide(L)' 'AGRREIRETGDGWTIVTRDRSLSAQWEHTILVTDTGYEVMTVSEGTPAPPAFATDSALAAH' A
#
# COMPACT_ATOMS: atom_id res chain seq x y z
N ALA A 1 18.46 4.83 7.63
CA ALA A 1 17.13 5.02 7.01
C ALA A 1 17.06 6.40 6.41
N GLY A 2 16.28 6.60 5.34
CA GLY A 2 16.07 7.92 4.75
C GLY A 2 15.25 8.85 5.65
N ARG A 3 15.31 10.16 5.39
CA ARG A 3 14.52 11.18 6.07
C ARG A 3 13.21 11.48 5.34
N ARG A 4 12.24 12.09 6.05
CA ARG A 4 10.92 12.42 5.50
C ARG A 4 10.93 13.55 4.47
N GLU A 5 11.98 14.38 4.44
CA GLU A 5 12.01 15.55 3.57
C GLU A 5 12.09 15.13 2.10
N ILE A 6 11.26 15.76 1.27
CA ILE A 6 11.21 15.55 -0.18
C ILE A 6 11.48 16.85 -0.94
N ARG A 7 11.75 16.72 -2.24
CA ARG A 7 11.85 17.83 -3.18
C ARG A 7 11.23 17.41 -4.51
N GLU A 8 10.43 18.30 -5.09
CA GLU A 8 10.04 18.21 -6.50
C GLU A 8 11.20 18.65 -7.41
N THR A 9 11.41 17.93 -8.51
CA THR A 9 12.41 18.34 -9.50
C THR A 9 11.89 19.50 -10.37
N GLY A 10 12.69 19.97 -11.34
CA GLY A 10 12.28 21.08 -12.20
C GLY A 10 11.21 20.71 -13.24
N ASP A 11 10.80 19.44 -13.30
CA ASP A 11 9.84 18.91 -14.27
C ASP A 11 8.36 19.05 -13.85
N GLY A 12 8.09 19.47 -12.62
CA GLY A 12 6.73 19.64 -12.10
C GLY A 12 6.05 18.36 -11.62
N TRP A 13 6.78 17.22 -11.56
CA TRP A 13 6.18 15.91 -11.29
C TRP A 13 7.02 15.01 -10.40
N THR A 14 8.32 14.92 -10.68
CA THR A 14 9.17 13.94 -10.02
C THR A 14 9.45 14.38 -8.59
N ILE A 15 9.09 13.52 -7.64
CA ILE A 15 9.41 13.70 -6.21
C ILE A 15 10.61 12.84 -5.85
N VAL A 16 11.63 13.45 -5.28
CA VAL A 16 12.83 12.76 -4.76
C VAL A 16 12.98 13.00 -3.25
N THR A 17 13.57 12.05 -2.54
CA THR A 17 14.02 12.27 -1.16
C THR A 17 15.12 13.32 -1.14
N ARG A 18 15.05 14.29 -0.20
CA ARG A 18 16.02 15.38 -0.13
C ARG A 18 17.43 14.88 0.20
N ASP A 19 17.52 13.77 0.91
CA ASP A 19 18.76 13.09 1.27
C ASP A 19 19.23 12.05 0.24
N ARG A 20 18.45 11.85 -0.84
CA ARG A 20 18.70 10.87 -1.91
C ARG A 20 18.74 9.40 -1.44
N SER A 21 18.20 9.10 -0.27
CA SER A 21 18.00 7.73 0.17
C SER A 21 16.93 7.02 -0.66
N LEU A 22 17.00 5.68 -0.72
CA LEU A 22 15.99 4.85 -1.39
C LEU A 22 14.59 5.03 -0.78
N SER A 23 13.57 4.98 -1.62
CA SER A 23 12.15 4.95 -1.26
C SER A 23 11.45 3.76 -1.92
N ALA A 24 10.39 3.28 -1.29
CA ALA A 24 9.48 2.29 -1.86
C ALA A 24 8.03 2.68 -1.54
N GLN A 25 7.10 2.28 -2.40
CA GLN A 25 5.66 2.49 -2.25
C GLN A 25 4.92 1.27 -2.82
N TRP A 26 3.77 0.98 -2.21
CA TRP A 26 2.80 -0.02 -2.67
C TRP A 26 1.41 0.62 -2.61
N GLU A 27 0.50 0.16 -3.46
CA GLU A 27 -0.87 0.68 -3.54
C GLU A 27 -1.86 -0.46 -3.78
N HIS A 28 -3.01 -0.40 -3.12
CA HIS A 28 -4.15 -1.26 -3.39
C HIS A 28 -5.43 -0.43 -3.47
N THR A 29 -6.30 -0.78 -4.41
CA THR A 29 -7.69 -0.34 -4.39
C THR A 29 -8.50 -1.24 -3.47
N ILE A 30 -9.28 -0.65 -2.56
CA ILE A 30 -10.03 -1.36 -1.53
C ILE A 30 -11.52 -1.05 -1.67
N LEU A 31 -12.35 -2.10 -1.65
CA LEU A 31 -13.80 -1.99 -1.49
C LEU A 31 -14.15 -2.20 -0.02
N VAL A 32 -14.90 -1.28 0.58
CA VAL A 32 -15.44 -1.44 1.94
C VAL A 32 -16.75 -2.24 1.86
N THR A 33 -16.91 -3.22 2.73
CA THR A 33 -18.10 -4.06 2.85
C THR A 33 -18.73 -3.92 4.24
N ASP A 34 -19.92 -4.47 4.45
CA ASP A 34 -20.64 -4.37 5.72
C ASP A 34 -19.85 -4.92 6.92
N THR A 35 -18.98 -5.90 6.68
CA THR A 35 -18.21 -6.61 7.72
C THR A 35 -16.70 -6.41 7.62
N GLY A 36 -16.21 -5.67 6.62
CA GLY A 36 -14.77 -5.51 6.40
C GLY A 36 -14.40 -4.86 5.08
N TYR A 37 -13.48 -5.49 4.35
CA TYR A 37 -12.98 -4.97 3.09
C TYR A 37 -12.56 -6.07 2.12
N GLU A 38 -12.57 -5.74 0.83
CA GLU A 38 -12.01 -6.54 -0.25
C GLU A 38 -10.86 -5.77 -0.91
N VAL A 39 -9.72 -6.45 -1.08
CA VAL A 39 -8.60 -5.92 -1.86
C VAL A 39 -8.88 -6.19 -3.33
N MET A 40 -9.16 -5.18 -4.15
CA MET A 40 -9.57 -5.36 -5.55
C MET A 40 -8.40 -5.61 -6.52
N THR A 41 -7.16 -5.51 -6.04
CA THR A 41 -5.94 -5.45 -6.85
C THR A 41 -4.95 -6.56 -6.47
N VAL A 42 -5.47 -7.69 -5.98
CA VAL A 42 -4.70 -8.94 -5.78
C VAL A 42 -4.35 -9.58 -7.12
N SER A 43 -3.18 -10.20 -7.17
CA SER A 43 -2.69 -10.98 -8.32
C SER A 43 -2.17 -12.34 -7.84
N GLU A 44 -1.82 -13.24 -8.78
CA GLU A 44 -1.23 -14.55 -8.46
C GLU A 44 0.02 -14.44 -7.57
N GLY A 45 0.82 -13.37 -7.73
CA GLY A 45 2.03 -13.13 -6.95
C GLY A 45 1.81 -12.43 -5.61
N THR A 46 0.57 -12.04 -5.28
CA THR A 46 0.29 -11.36 -4.01
C THR A 46 0.39 -12.35 -2.86
N PRO A 47 1.23 -12.09 -1.84
CA PRO A 47 1.32 -12.96 -0.67
C PRO A 47 -0.04 -13.11 0.02
N ALA A 48 -0.26 -14.28 0.64
CA ALA A 48 -1.46 -14.49 1.44
C ALA A 48 -1.57 -13.41 2.54
N PRO A 49 -2.80 -12.96 2.88
CA PRO A 49 -3.01 -12.06 4.00
C PRO A 49 -2.40 -12.62 5.29
N PRO A 50 -1.85 -11.76 6.16
CA PRO A 50 -1.33 -12.21 7.44
C PRO A 50 -2.47 -12.78 8.30
N ALA A 51 -2.18 -13.77 9.16
CA ALA A 51 -3.18 -14.50 9.93
C ALA A 51 -4.17 -13.59 10.69
N PHE A 52 -3.69 -12.48 11.26
CA PHE A 52 -4.53 -11.53 12.01
C PHE A 52 -5.58 -10.82 11.13
N ALA A 53 -5.37 -10.74 9.82
CA ALA A 53 -6.31 -10.11 8.89
C ALA A 53 -7.42 -11.07 8.46
N THR A 54 -7.18 -12.38 8.49
CA THR A 54 -8.14 -13.41 8.07
C THR A 54 -9.17 -13.73 9.15
N ASP A 55 -8.84 -13.51 10.43
CA ASP A 55 -9.75 -13.74 11.57
C ASP A 55 -11.02 -12.85 11.53
N SER A 56 -11.00 -11.74 10.78
CA SER A 56 -12.19 -10.88 10.59
C SER A 56 -13.07 -11.30 9.41
N ALA A 57 -12.56 -12.11 8.48
CA ALA A 57 -13.24 -12.44 7.21
C ALA A 57 -14.14 -13.69 7.28
N LEU A 58 -14.03 -14.52 8.32
CA LEU A 58 -14.78 -15.78 8.46
C LEU A 58 -16.24 -15.62 8.94
N ALA A 59 -16.70 -14.41 9.23
CA ALA A 59 -18.06 -14.17 9.73
C ALA A 59 -19.11 -13.94 8.63
N ALA A 60 -18.72 -13.88 7.36
CA ALA A 60 -19.62 -13.54 6.26
C ALA A 60 -19.57 -14.57 5.11
N HIS A 61 -20.19 -15.73 5.33
CA HIS A 61 -20.76 -16.57 4.28
C HIS A 61 -22.10 -17.14 4.76
#